data_AF-A0A354EGS4-F1
#
_entry.id   AF-A0A354EGS4-F1
#
_cell.length_a   1.000
_cell.length_b   1.000
_cell.length_c   1.000
_cell.angle_alpha   90.00
_cell.angle_beta   90.00
_cell.angle_gamma   90.00
#
_symmetry.space_group_name_H-M   'P 1'
#
loop_
_entity.id
_entity.type
_entity.pdbx_description
1 polymer ?
#
loop_
_entity_poly.entity_id
_entity_poly.type
_entity_poly.pdbx_seq_one_letter_code
_entity_poly.pdbx_strand_id
1 'polypeptide(L)'
;MELDMQAENVMQFVWPEINYTVSIVALVLALAVFIFGSFSGARANKVRIVFAVCLSTGIGWCAMPLAVKAASALHIADTKSGIVILVTTMMFFVAAIATSIYEVITVTFSDIGMSPKK
;
A
#
# COMPACT_ATOMS: atom_id res chain seq x y z
N MET A 1 -11.88 7.72 -45.77
CA MET A 1 -12.92 7.34 -44.80
C MET A 1 -12.34 6.20 -43.98
N GLU A 2 -11.32 6.34 -43.13
CA GLU A 2 -10.93 7.44 -42.22
C GLU A 2 -12.14 8.04 -41.52
N LEU A 3 -12.67 7.28 -40.57
CA LEU A 3 -13.32 7.75 -39.35
C LEU A 3 -13.40 6.52 -38.42
N ASP A 4 -12.89 6.71 -37.19
CA ASP A 4 -12.75 5.76 -36.09
C ASP A 4 -11.55 4.80 -36.09
N MET A 5 -10.38 5.39 -36.34
CA MET A 5 -9.24 5.15 -35.45
C MET A 5 -9.67 5.44 -33.98
N GLN A 6 -9.27 4.57 -33.05
CA GLN A 6 -9.34 4.75 -31.59
C GLN A 6 -10.62 4.28 -30.86
N ALA A 7 -11.08 3.05 -31.09
CA ALA A 7 -11.49 2.21 -29.96
C ALA A 7 -10.20 1.66 -29.28
N GLU A 8 -9.31 2.55 -28.88
CA GLU A 8 -9.11 2.88 -27.47
C GLU A 8 -8.81 1.59 -26.71
N ASN A 9 -7.53 1.18 -26.78
CA ASN A 9 -6.94 0.16 -25.93
C ASN A 9 -7.42 0.39 -24.49
N VAL A 10 -8.47 -0.30 -24.09
CA VAL A 10 -8.79 -0.49 -22.69
C VAL A 10 -7.65 -1.36 -22.21
N MET A 11 -6.61 -0.72 -21.68
CA MET A 11 -5.54 -1.46 -21.01
C MET A 11 -6.23 -2.30 -19.95
N GLN A 12 -6.37 -3.61 -20.22
CA GLN A 12 -6.86 -4.53 -19.22
C GLN A 12 -5.88 -4.45 -18.06
N PHE A 13 -6.32 -3.82 -16.97
CA PHE A 13 -5.55 -3.78 -15.75
C PHE A 13 -5.52 -5.20 -15.17
N VAL A 14 -4.44 -5.93 -15.47
CA VAL A 14 -4.27 -7.31 -15.01
C VAL A 14 -3.27 -7.31 -13.86
N TRP A 15 -3.70 -7.84 -12.72
CA TRP A 15 -2.85 -8.10 -11.56
C TRP A 15 -2.73 -9.62 -11.36
N PRO A 16 -1.56 -10.15 -10.95
CA PRO A 16 -1.41 -11.58 -10.70
C PRO A 16 -2.44 -12.10 -9.69
N GLU A 17 -3.04 -13.25 -10.00
CA GLU A 17 -3.96 -13.94 -9.10
C GLU A 17 -3.20 -14.52 -7.90
N ILE A 18 -3.25 -13.79 -6.78
CA ILE A 18 -2.75 -14.27 -5.49
C ILE A 18 -3.92 -14.87 -4.72
N ASN A 19 -3.65 -15.92 -3.93
CA ASN A 19 -4.66 -16.54 -3.08
C ASN A 19 -5.33 -15.48 -2.17
N TYR A 20 -6.67 -15.42 -2.17
CA TYR A 20 -7.45 -14.45 -1.39
C TYR A 20 -7.07 -14.42 0.09
N THR A 21 -6.72 -15.56 0.67
CA THR A 21 -6.28 -15.63 2.07
C THR A 21 -5.04 -14.75 2.30
N VAL A 22 -4.07 -14.77 1.39
CA VAL A 22 -2.84 -13.97 1.49
C VAL A 22 -3.16 -12.48 1.36
N SER A 23 -4.03 -12.10 0.43
CA SER A 23 -4.43 -10.70 0.29
C SER A 23 -5.19 -10.19 1.49
N ILE A 24 -6.08 -11.01 2.09
CA ILE A 24 -6.82 -10.63 3.30
C ILE A 24 -5.85 -10.46 4.47
N VAL A 25 -4.92 -11.40 4.66
CA VAL A 25 -3.89 -11.31 5.69
C VAL A 25 -3.03 -10.06 5.49
N ALA A 26 -2.61 -9.77 4.27
CA ALA A 26 -1.84 -8.56 3.95
C ALA A 26 -2.62 -7.28 4.28
N LEU A 27 -3.91 -7.23 3.96
CA LEU A 27 -4.77 -6.09 4.26
C LEU A 27 -4.99 -5.91 5.77
N VAL A 28 -5.21 -7.00 6.51
CA VAL A 28 -5.32 -6.97 7.98
C VAL A 28 -4.01 -6.51 8.62
N LEU A 29 -2.86 -7.01 8.14
CA LEU A 29 -1.54 -6.56 8.58
C LEU A 29 -1.32 -5.07 8.30
N ALA A 30 -1.68 -4.61 7.10
CA ALA A 30 -1.60 -3.20 6.74
C ALA A 30 -2.38 -2.30 7.71
N LEU A 31 -3.62 -2.68 8.01
CA LEU A 31 -4.50 -1.94 8.92
C LEU A 31 -3.95 -1.95 10.35
N ALA A 32 -3.50 -3.11 10.83
CA ALA A 32 -2.91 -3.22 12.16
C ALA A 32 -1.68 -2.30 12.27
N VAL A 33 -0.77 -2.35 11.29
CA VAL A 33 0.41 -1.49 11.29
C VAL A 33 0.04 -0.02 11.21
N PHE A 34 -0.94 0.36 10.37
CA PHE A 34 -1.41 1.74 10.29
C PHE A 34 -1.89 2.28 11.64
N ILE A 35 -2.70 1.49 12.35
CA ILE A 35 -3.20 1.83 13.68
C ILE A 35 -2.04 1.96 14.67
N PHE A 36 -1.14 0.97 14.75
CA PHE A 36 0.00 1.01 15.67
C PHE A 36 0.96 2.17 15.39
N GLY A 37 1.17 2.50 14.11
CA GLY A 37 1.98 3.63 13.71
C GLY A 37 1.37 4.95 14.15
N SER A 38 0.05 5.15 14.00
CA SER A 38 -0.59 6.43 14.32
C SER A 38 -0.40 6.96 15.76
N PHE A 39 0.06 6.13 16.69
CA PHE A 39 0.28 6.49 18.10
C PHE A 39 1.76 6.68 18.48
N SER A 40 2.71 6.65 17.56
CA SER A 40 4.10 6.25 17.84
C SER A 40 5.18 7.33 17.53
N GLY A 41 5.08 8.54 18.09
CA GLY A 41 6.11 9.63 18.09
C GLY A 41 7.35 9.51 17.16
N ALA A 42 7.39 10.30 16.08
CA ALA A 42 8.41 10.22 15.03
C ALA A 42 9.86 10.59 15.44
N ARG A 43 10.84 9.74 15.09
CA ARG A 43 12.29 10.05 15.08
C ARG A 43 12.90 9.68 13.74
N ALA A 44 13.63 10.56 13.05
CA ALA A 44 14.17 10.36 11.69
C ALA A 44 15.49 9.52 11.63
N ASN A 45 15.54 8.43 10.85
CA ASN A 45 16.73 7.62 10.55
C ASN A 45 16.66 6.99 9.13
N LYS A 46 17.66 7.25 8.28
CA LYS A 46 17.66 6.92 6.84
C LYS A 46 17.49 5.42 6.53
N VAL A 47 18.10 4.53 7.31
CA VAL A 47 18.02 3.06 7.07
C VAL A 47 16.61 2.52 7.35
N ARG A 48 15.95 3.05 8.38
CA ARG A 48 14.61 2.63 8.78
C ARG A 48 13.54 3.05 7.76
N ILE A 49 13.75 4.18 7.08
CA ILE A 49 12.87 4.64 6.01
C ILE A 49 12.86 3.64 4.85
N VAL A 50 14.04 3.22 4.39
CA VAL A 50 14.15 2.28 3.25
C VAL A 50 13.45 0.95 3.58
N PHE A 51 13.69 0.41 4.79
CA PHE A 51 13.05 -0.83 5.22
C PHE A 51 11.52 -0.71 5.31
N ALA A 52 11.02 0.40 5.84
CA ALA A 52 9.58 0.66 5.92
C ALA A 52 8.93 0.77 4.55
N VAL A 53 9.59 1.42 3.58
CA VAL A 53 9.13 1.53 2.20
C VAL A 53 9.11 0.16 1.51
N CYS A 54 10.14 -0.68 1.70
CA CYS A 54 10.16 -2.03 1.12
C CYS A 54 9.03 -2.91 1.67
N LEU A 55 8.81 -2.90 2.98
CA LEU A 55 7.73 -3.67 3.60
C LEU A 55 6.34 -3.18 3.19
N SER A 56 6.11 -1.87 3.19
CA SER A 56 4.81 -1.31 2.79
C SER A 56 4.49 -1.60 1.33
N THR A 57 5.51 -1.56 0.45
CA THR A 57 5.36 -1.91 -0.97
C THR A 57 4.97 -3.37 -1.13
N GLY A 58 5.59 -4.29 -0.39
CA GLY A 58 5.23 -5.71 -0.40
C GLY A 58 3.80 -5.97 0.10
N ILE A 59 3.40 -5.29 1.17
CA ILE A 59 2.04 -5.39 1.71
C ILE A 59 1.01 -4.84 0.72
N GLY A 60 1.26 -3.67 0.14
CA GLY A 60 0.39 -3.07 -0.87
C GLY A 60 0.27 -3.94 -2.12
N TRP A 61 1.37 -4.54 -2.57
CA TRP A 61 1.38 -5.47 -3.70
C TRP A 61 0.48 -6.68 -3.45
N CYS A 62 0.56 -7.27 -2.25
CA CYS A 62 -0.28 -8.40 -1.86
C CYS A 62 -1.76 -8.00 -1.63
N ALA A 63 -2.03 -6.76 -1.26
CA ALA A 63 -3.39 -6.24 -1.05
C ALA A 63 -4.09 -5.83 -2.36
N MET A 64 -3.32 -5.56 -3.42
CA MET A 64 -3.83 -5.10 -4.71
C MET A 64 -4.90 -6.02 -5.36
N PRO A 65 -4.82 -7.36 -5.33
CA PRO A 65 -5.89 -8.23 -5.87
C PRO A 65 -7.26 -7.97 -5.23
N LEU A 66 -7.31 -7.66 -3.93
CA LEU A 66 -8.56 -7.29 -3.25
C LEU A 66 -9.07 -5.93 -3.69
N ALA A 67 -8.17 -4.96 -3.86
CA ALA A 67 -8.52 -3.64 -4.34
C ALA A 67 -9.09 -3.67 -5.76
N VAL A 68 -8.46 -4.44 -6.64
CA VAL A 68 -8.93 -4.68 -8.02
C VAL A 68 -10.32 -5.30 -8.01
N LYS A 69 -10.56 -6.29 -7.15
CA LYS A 69 -11.89 -6.89 -7.00
C LYS A 69 -12.94 -5.93 -6.47
N ALA A 70 -12.59 -5.10 -5.50
CA ALA A 70 -13.49 -4.08 -4.99
C ALA A 70 -13.83 -3.06 -6.09
N ALA A 71 -12.84 -2.65 -6.89
CA ALA A 71 -13.06 -1.73 -8.00
C ALA A 71 -13.84 -2.34 -9.16
N SER A 72 -13.67 -3.64 -9.46
CA SER A 72 -14.49 -4.33 -10.45
C SER A 72 -15.93 -4.50 -9.98
N ALA A 73 -16.16 -4.77 -8.69
CA ALA A 73 -17.51 -4.87 -8.12
C ALA A 73 -18.26 -3.52 -8.14
N LEU A 74 -17.54 -2.41 -8.11
CA LEU A 74 -18.09 -1.05 -8.16
C LEU A 74 -18.14 -0.47 -9.58
N HIS A 75 -17.81 -1.24 -10.63
CA HIS A 75 -17.67 -0.76 -12.02
C HIS A 75 -16.67 0.40 -12.22
N ILE A 76 -15.78 0.62 -11.23
CA ILE A 76 -14.75 1.66 -11.29
C ILE A 76 -13.62 1.20 -12.23
N ALA A 77 -13.32 -0.09 -12.26
CA ALA A 77 -12.28 -0.67 -13.11
C ALA A 77 -12.58 -0.59 -14.62
N ASP A 78 -13.84 -0.33 -15.02
CA ASP A 78 -14.27 -0.25 -16.43
C ASP A 78 -13.87 1.08 -17.09
N THR A 79 -13.47 2.08 -16.28
CA THR A 79 -13.13 3.43 -16.76
C THR A 79 -11.65 3.73 -16.56
N LYS A 80 -11.03 4.43 -17.53
CA LYS A 80 -9.63 4.89 -17.43
C LYS A 80 -9.39 5.74 -16.17
N SER A 81 -10.35 6.61 -15.84
CA SER A 81 -10.30 7.44 -14.63
C SER A 81 -10.38 6.59 -13.36
N GLY A 82 -11.19 5.54 -13.34
CA GLY A 82 -11.30 4.65 -12.18
C GLY A 82 -10.05 3.81 -11.94
N ILE A 83 -9.33 3.38 -12.99
CA ILE A 83 -8.01 2.75 -12.85
C ILE A 83 -7.01 3.74 -12.23
N VAL A 84 -6.99 5.00 -12.66
CA VAL A 84 -6.13 6.03 -12.08
C VAL A 84 -6.48 6.26 -10.60
N ILE A 85 -7.76 6.31 -10.24
CA ILE A 85 -8.22 6.44 -8.85
C ILE A 85 -7.79 5.23 -8.01
N LEU A 86 -7.95 4.01 -8.52
CA LEU A 86 -7.51 2.78 -7.87
C LEU A 86 -6.01 2.83 -7.54
N VAL A 87 -5.19 3.11 -8.55
CA VAL A 87 -3.73 3.16 -8.40
C VAL A 87 -3.33 4.27 -7.44
N THR A 88 -3.93 5.46 -7.56
CA THR A 88 -3.65 6.59 -6.65
C THR A 88 -4.01 6.26 -5.21
N THR A 89 -5.17 5.63 -4.99
CA THR A 89 -5.62 5.19 -3.66
C THR A 89 -4.64 4.17 -3.06
N MET A 90 -4.16 3.23 -3.88
CA MET A 90 -3.17 2.24 -3.45
C MET A 90 -1.80 2.88 -3.16
N MET A 91 -1.38 3.91 -3.90
CA MET A 91 -0.18 4.68 -3.59
C MET A 91 -0.29 5.37 -2.24
N PHE A 92 -1.42 6.04 -1.96
CA PHE A 92 -1.67 6.66 -0.66
C PHE A 92 -1.70 5.63 0.48
N PHE A 93 -2.35 4.48 0.24
CA PHE A 93 -2.38 3.37 1.19
C PHE A 93 -0.97 2.86 1.53
N VAL A 94 -0.14 2.62 0.51
CA VAL A 94 1.26 2.20 0.70
C VAL A 94 2.08 3.26 1.42
N ALA A 95 1.89 4.54 1.11
CA ALA A 95 2.57 5.65 1.80
C ALA A 95 2.17 5.77 3.27
N ALA A 96 0.88 5.60 3.57
CA ALA A 96 0.35 5.57 4.93
C ALA A 96 0.98 4.41 5.73
N ILE A 97 0.99 3.21 5.16
CA ILE A 97 1.63 2.04 5.79
C ILE A 97 3.12 2.26 5.97
N ALA A 98 3.82 2.83 4.99
CA ALA A 98 5.25 3.11 5.09
C ALA A 98 5.55 4.01 6.29
N THR A 99 4.76 5.08 6.46
CA THR A 99 4.88 6.01 7.59
C THR A 99 4.64 5.27 8.90
N SER A 100 3.61 4.42 8.96
CA SER A 100 3.28 3.69 10.17
C SER A 100 4.29 2.60 10.54
N ILE A 101 4.80 1.82 9.57
CA ILE A 101 5.88 0.85 9.80
C ILE A 101 7.11 1.58 10.33
N TYR A 102 7.46 2.70 9.68
CA TYR A 102 8.59 3.51 10.07
C TYR A 102 8.47 3.96 11.53
N GLU A 103 7.28 4.46 11.88
CA GLU A 103 6.95 4.97 13.19
C GLU A 103 7.06 3.87 14.26
N VAL A 104 6.43 2.70 14.02
CA VAL A 104 6.53 1.51 14.89
C VAL A 104 7.99 1.10 15.11
N ILE A 105 8.78 0.97 14.05
CA ILE A 105 10.21 0.64 14.17
C ILE A 105 10.94 1.68 15.01
N THR A 106 10.62 2.97 14.84
CA THR A 106 11.34 4.02 15.57
C THR A 106 11.07 4.01 17.07
N VAL A 107 9.86 3.69 17.50
CA VAL A 107 9.51 3.54 18.92
C VAL A 107 10.00 2.23 19.49
N THR A 108 9.78 1.09 18.82
CA THR A 108 10.22 -0.22 19.33
C THR A 108 11.73 -0.27 19.59
N PHE A 109 12.54 0.32 18.71
CA PHE A 109 13.99 0.37 18.94
C PHE A 109 14.42 1.44 19.96
N SER A 110 13.58 2.45 20.25
CA SER A 110 13.87 3.38 21.35
C SER A 110 13.79 2.69 22.71
N ASP A 111 12.93 1.67 22.84
CA ASP A 111 12.77 0.89 24.08
C ASP A 111 13.84 -0.21 24.26
N ILE A 112 14.42 -0.75 23.17
CA ILE A 112 15.33 -1.91 23.23
C ILE A 112 16.79 -1.54 23.56
N GLY A 113 17.13 -0.25 23.63
CA GLY A 113 18.42 0.19 24.19
C GLY A 113 19.12 1.23 23.34
N MET A 114 19.05 2.47 23.81
CA MET A 114 20.14 3.45 23.82
C MET A 114 19.65 4.69 24.59
N SER A 115 19.30 4.49 25.87
CA SER A 115 19.55 5.55 26.84
C SER A 115 21.03 5.44 27.20
N PRO A 116 21.93 6.29 26.68
CA PRO A 116 23.20 6.45 27.35
C PRO A 116 22.86 6.94 28.76
N LYS A 117 23.09 6.07 29.75
CA LYS A 117 23.11 6.48 31.16
C LYS A 117 24.00 7.72 31.23
N LYS A 118 23.40 8.89 31.46
CA LYS A 118 24.08 10.02 32.06
C LYS A 118 23.82 9.95 33.55
#